data_AF-A0A7R9W3Y2-F1
#
_entry.id   AF-A0A7R9W3Y2-F1
#
_cell.length_a   1.000
_cell.length_b   1.000
_cell.length_c   1.000
_cell.angle_alpha   90.00
_cell.angle_beta   90.00
_cell.angle_gamma   90.00
#
_symmetry.space_group_name_H-M   'P 1'
#
loop_
_entity.id
_entity.type
_entity.pdbx_description
1 polymer ?
#
loop_
_entity_poly.entity_id
_entity_poly.type
_entity_poly.pdbx_seq_one_letter_code
_entity_poly.pdbx_strand_id
1 'polypeptide(L)'
;GTNNHPGNQHWRALVASNKRLYLSLHKRRKVQVAKSIVRAIRLQSPPGRFLQKDAMTKRWYDIGDDLAHQKTSQALREGAPEIRGAMKNEEAQKREMTKATTNKVQVQGMPKLEVAAGQRKFHPYAMATSLRKGFQRNS
;
A
#
# COMPACT_ATOMS: atom_id res chain seq x y z
N GLY A 1 -25.60 16.43 -1.56
CA GLY A 1 -25.93 15.10 -2.14
C GLY A 1 -25.05 14.02 -1.54
N THR A 2 -25.51 12.76 -1.50
CA THR A 2 -24.85 11.61 -0.85
C THR A 2 -23.37 11.43 -1.21
N ASN A 3 -22.98 11.84 -2.43
CA ASN A 3 -21.59 11.74 -2.88
C ASN A 3 -20.59 12.55 -2.06
N ASN A 4 -21.01 13.63 -1.40
CA ASN A 4 -20.11 14.53 -0.68
C ASN A 4 -20.00 14.23 0.84
N HIS A 5 -20.60 13.14 1.31
CA HIS A 5 -20.49 12.75 2.71
C HIS A 5 -19.01 12.43 3.06
N PRO A 6 -18.47 12.89 4.21
CA PRO A 6 -17.07 12.70 4.57
C PRO A 6 -16.64 11.23 4.57
N GLY A 7 -17.50 10.31 5.04
CA GLY A 7 -17.24 8.87 4.96
C GLY A 7 -17.10 8.34 3.52
N ASN A 8 -17.86 8.90 2.57
CA ASN A 8 -17.76 8.51 1.16
C ASN A 8 -16.49 9.09 0.50
N GLN A 9 -16.07 10.29 0.89
CA GLN A 9 -14.79 10.86 0.45
C GLN A 9 -13.62 10.03 0.95
N HIS A 10 -13.61 9.68 2.25
CA HIS A 10 -12.55 8.87 2.83
C HIS A 10 -12.49 7.46 2.21
N TRP A 11 -13.63 6.81 2.01
CA TRP A 11 -13.68 5.53 1.31
C TRP A 11 -13.12 5.62 -0.12
N ARG A 12 -13.47 6.67 -0.88
CA ARG A 12 -12.91 6.88 -2.22
C ARG A 12 -11.40 7.13 -2.20
N ALA A 13 -10.90 7.89 -1.22
CA ALA A 13 -9.47 8.12 -1.05
C ALA A 13 -8.71 6.82 -0.78
N LEU A 14 -9.23 5.95 0.09
CA LEU A 14 -8.67 4.62 0.34
C LEU A 14 -8.70 3.73 -0.91
N VAL A 15 -9.80 3.74 -1.67
CA VAL A 15 -9.88 2.99 -2.93
C VAL A 15 -8.82 3.50 -3.91
N ALA A 16 -8.76 4.83 -4.13
CA ALA A 16 -7.83 5.45 -5.06
C ALA A 16 -6.37 5.13 -4.73
N SER A 17 -5.97 5.24 -3.46
CA SER A 17 -4.59 4.95 -3.03
C SER A 17 -4.22 3.47 -3.20
N ASN A 18 -5.20 2.56 -3.15
CA ASN A 18 -4.97 1.12 -3.25
C ASN A 18 -5.12 0.55 -4.67
N LYS A 19 -5.65 1.31 -5.65
CA LYS A 19 -5.91 0.78 -7.01
C LYS A 19 -4.68 0.18 -7.67
N ARG A 20 -3.56 0.91 -7.69
CA ARG A 20 -2.31 0.44 -8.34
C ARG A 20 -1.80 -0.86 -7.72
N LEU A 21 -1.74 -0.91 -6.38
CA LEU A 21 -1.38 -2.12 -5.64
C LEU A 21 -2.36 -3.26 -5.95
N TYR A 22 -3.66 -3.02 -5.85
CA TYR A 22 -4.67 -4.05 -6.11
C TYR A 22 -4.53 -4.69 -7.50
N LEU A 23 -4.24 -3.87 -8.52
CA LEU A 23 -4.15 -4.35 -9.90
C LEU A 23 -2.91 -5.22 -10.17
N SER A 24 -1.82 -5.04 -9.41
CA SER A 24 -0.59 -5.86 -9.51
C SER A 24 -0.68 -7.18 -8.72
N LEU A 25 -1.64 -7.32 -7.80
CA LEU A 25 -1.75 -8.48 -6.92
C LEU A 25 -2.46 -9.68 -7.56
N HIS A 26 -2.16 -10.88 -7.03
CA HIS A 26 -2.89 -12.11 -7.33
C HIS A 26 -4.22 -12.21 -6.54
N LYS A 27 -5.11 -13.13 -6.97
CA LYS A 27 -6.50 -13.24 -6.49
C LYS A 27 -6.66 -13.23 -4.96
N ARG A 28 -5.86 -14.03 -4.23
CA ARG A 28 -5.95 -14.12 -2.76
C ARG A 28 -5.64 -12.79 -2.06
N ARG A 29 -4.59 -12.07 -2.50
CA ARG A 29 -4.23 -10.76 -1.92
C ARG A 29 -5.22 -9.66 -2.30
N LYS A 30 -5.82 -9.71 -3.49
CA LYS A 30 -6.90 -8.80 -3.88
C LYS A 30 -8.06 -8.83 -2.89
N VAL A 31 -8.49 -10.03 -2.48
CA VAL A 31 -9.54 -10.19 -1.47
C VAL A 31 -9.13 -9.55 -0.14
N GLN A 32 -7.87 -9.70 0.29
CA GLN A 32 -7.38 -9.10 1.52
C GLN A 32 -7.38 -7.57 1.49
N VAL A 33 -7.03 -6.96 0.35
CA VAL A 33 -7.06 -5.49 0.18
C VAL A 33 -8.49 -4.95 0.29
N ALA A 34 -9.48 -5.62 -0.32
CA ALA A 34 -10.87 -5.19 -0.18
C ALA A 34 -11.36 -5.29 1.27
N LYS A 35 -11.00 -6.37 1.97
CA LYS A 35 -11.32 -6.58 3.41
C LYS A 35 -10.65 -5.53 4.30
N SER A 36 -9.40 -5.19 4.04
CA SER A 36 -8.68 -4.20 4.86
C SER A 36 -9.27 -2.81 4.72
N ILE A 37 -9.68 -2.40 3.51
CA ILE A 37 -10.34 -1.11 3.29
C ILE A 37 -11.69 -1.04 4.02
N VAL A 38 -12.53 -2.09 3.89
CA VAL A 38 -13.81 -2.13 4.62
C VAL A 38 -13.58 -2.05 6.12
N ARG A 39 -12.63 -2.84 6.66
CA ARG A 39 -12.25 -2.78 8.07
C ARG A 39 -11.81 -1.38 8.50
N ALA A 40 -10.98 -0.70 7.70
CA ALA A 40 -10.53 0.65 8.00
C ALA A 40 -11.69 1.65 8.10
N ILE A 41 -12.71 1.53 7.24
CA ILE A 41 -13.95 2.33 7.34
C ILE A 41 -14.74 2.01 8.61
N ARG A 42 -14.90 0.71 8.93
CA ARG A 42 -15.64 0.27 10.11
C ARG A 42 -14.99 0.73 11.43
N LEU A 43 -13.66 0.81 11.48
CA LEU A 43 -12.89 1.20 12.67
C LEU A 43 -12.79 2.71 12.90
N GLN A 44 -13.45 3.53 12.08
CA GLN A 44 -13.51 4.98 12.31
C GLN A 44 -14.25 5.32 13.61
N SER A 45 -14.05 6.54 14.11
CA SER A 45 -14.81 7.09 15.23
C SER A 45 -15.56 8.34 14.74
N PRO A 46 -16.89 8.30 14.57
CA PRO A 46 -17.77 7.14 14.75
C PRO A 46 -17.59 6.05 13.67
N PRO A 47 -18.01 4.80 13.94
CA PRO A 47 -17.89 3.70 12.98
C PRO A 47 -18.54 4.01 11.62
N GLY A 48 -17.76 3.84 10.55
CA GLY A 48 -18.25 4.01 9.20
C GLY A 48 -19.26 2.92 8.82
N ARG A 49 -20.23 3.28 7.98
CA ARG A 49 -21.28 2.36 7.49
C ARG A 49 -21.39 2.37 5.98
N PHE A 50 -21.68 1.19 5.42
CA PHE A 50 -21.99 1.04 4.01
C PHE A 50 -23.50 0.95 3.86
N LEU A 51 -24.13 2.04 3.42
CA LEU A 51 -25.58 2.14 3.41
C LEU A 51 -26.16 1.90 2.01
N GLN A 52 -27.32 1.27 1.98
CA GLN A 52 -28.21 1.18 0.81
C GLN A 52 -29.59 1.69 1.18
N LYS A 53 -30.24 2.37 0.23
CA LYS A 53 -31.61 2.85 0.40
C LYS A 53 -32.57 1.79 -0.10
N ASP A 54 -33.50 1.40 0.76
CA ASP A 54 -34.62 0.54 0.42
C ASP A 54 -35.57 1.29 -0.54
N ALA A 55 -35.97 0.62 -1.63
CA ALA A 55 -36.84 1.20 -2.64
C ALA A 55 -38.28 1.40 -2.15
N MET A 56 -38.78 0.50 -1.29
CA MET A 56 -40.13 0.51 -0.75
C MET A 56 -40.22 1.40 0.49
N THR A 57 -39.39 1.13 1.51
CA THR A 57 -39.47 1.84 2.79
C THR A 57 -38.78 3.21 2.75
N LYS A 58 -37.98 3.49 1.72
CA LYS A 58 -37.15 4.70 1.57
C LYS A 58 -36.15 4.92 2.71
N ARG A 59 -35.93 3.92 3.57
CA ARG A 59 -34.98 3.96 4.69
C ARG A 59 -33.59 3.49 4.25
N TRP A 60 -32.56 3.92 4.99
CA TRP A 60 -31.19 3.49 4.78
C TRP A 60 -30.84 2.38 5.76
N TYR A 61 -30.25 1.30 5.26
CA TYR A 61 -29.78 0.18 6.06
C TYR A 61 -28.33 -0.14 5.73
N ASP A 62 -27.63 -0.74 6.69
CA ASP A 62 -26.27 -1.23 6.49
C ASP A 62 -26.30 -2.50 5.63
N ILE A 63 -25.51 -2.54 4.56
CA ILE A 63 -25.45 -3.67 3.64
C ILE A 63 -24.61 -4.83 4.18
N GLY A 64 -23.94 -4.65 5.32
CA GLY A 64 -23.06 -5.66 5.89
C GLY A 64 -21.72 -5.79 5.16
N ASP A 65 -20.86 -6.68 5.65
CA ASP A 65 -19.48 -6.74 5.19
C ASP A 65 -19.33 -7.41 3.83
N ASP A 66 -20.11 -8.43 3.50
CA ASP A 66 -20.00 -9.13 2.21
C ASP A 66 -20.30 -8.21 1.02
N LEU A 67 -21.41 -7.48 1.09
CA LEU A 67 -21.76 -6.49 0.07
C LEU A 67 -20.80 -5.29 0.07
N ALA A 68 -20.30 -4.87 1.24
CA ALA A 68 -19.26 -3.84 1.32
C ALA A 68 -17.94 -4.28 0.66
N HIS A 69 -17.54 -5.54 0.83
CA HIS A 69 -16.36 -6.12 0.16
C HIS A 69 -16.55 -6.18 -1.36
N GLN A 70 -17.73 -6.59 -1.83
CA GLN A 70 -18.06 -6.62 -3.25
C GLN A 70 -18.03 -5.21 -3.86
N LYS A 71 -18.69 -4.24 -3.21
CA LYS A 71 -18.69 -2.82 -3.61
C LYS A 71 -17.27 -2.25 -3.69
N THR A 72 -16.44 -2.54 -2.68
CA THR A 72 -15.05 -2.09 -2.64
C THR A 72 -14.21 -2.76 -3.72
N SER A 73 -14.39 -4.06 -3.93
CA SER A 73 -13.71 -4.82 -4.99
C SER A 73 -14.08 -4.30 -6.39
N GLN A 74 -15.33 -3.90 -6.58
CA GLN A 74 -15.79 -3.28 -7.83
C GLN A 74 -15.11 -1.93 -8.04
N ALA A 75 -15.16 -1.04 -7.03
CA ALA A 75 -14.53 0.28 -7.11
C ALA A 75 -13.01 0.22 -7.37
N LEU A 76 -12.32 -0.79 -6.85
CA LEU A 76 -10.89 -1.04 -7.11
C LEU A 76 -10.60 -1.48 -8.57
N ARG A 77 -11.57 -2.06 -9.27
CA ARG A 77 -11.44 -2.50 -10.66
C ARG A 77 -11.84 -1.41 -11.67
N GLU A 78 -12.65 -0.45 -11.27
CA GLU A 78 -13.03 0.67 -12.13
C GLU A 78 -11.79 1.43 -12.63
N GLY A 79 -11.69 1.63 -13.95
CA GLY A 79 -10.52 2.28 -14.57
C GLY A 79 -9.28 1.38 -14.68
N ALA A 80 -9.38 0.07 -14.44
CA ALA A 80 -8.22 -0.83 -14.50
C ALA A 80 -7.42 -0.80 -15.82
N PRO A 81 -8.04 -0.73 -17.02
CA PRO A 81 -7.28 -0.67 -18.27
C PRO A 81 -6.38 0.57 -18.36
N GLU A 82 -6.92 1.74 -18.02
CA GLU A 82 -6.22 3.02 -18.06
C GLU A 82 -5.04 3.03 -17.06
N ILE A 83 -5.28 2.61 -15.82
CA ILE A 83 -4.25 2.56 -14.78
C ILE A 83 -3.12 1.59 -15.18
N ARG A 84 -3.45 0.45 -15.79
CA ARG A 84 -2.44 -0.50 -16.29
C ARG A 84 -1.63 0.07 -17.45
N GLY A 85 -2.27 0.83 -18.35
CA GLY A 85 -1.56 1.55 -19.41
C GLY A 85 -0.55 2.54 -18.84
N ALA A 86 -1.00 3.38 -17.89
CA ALA A 86 -0.11 4.33 -17.20
C ALA A 86 1.06 3.64 -16.49
N MET A 87 0.81 2.53 -15.78
CA MET A 87 1.87 1.76 -15.10
C MET A 87 2.92 1.21 -16.07
N LYS A 88 2.51 0.72 -17.25
CA LYS A 88 3.44 0.25 -18.28
C LYS A 88 4.27 1.39 -18.87
N ASN A 89 3.64 2.53 -19.16
CA ASN A 89 4.33 3.69 -19.72
C ASN A 89 5.36 4.25 -18.74
N GLU A 90 5.01 4.35 -17.46
CA GLU A 90 5.94 4.76 -16.39
C GLU A 90 7.11 3.79 -16.24
N GLU A 91 6.86 2.48 -16.37
CA GLU A 91 7.93 1.47 -16.32
C GLU A 91 8.87 1.58 -17.52
N ALA A 92 8.33 1.81 -18.72
CA ALA A 92 9.13 2.04 -19.93
C ALA A 92 10.00 3.29 -19.80
N GLN A 93 9.44 4.41 -19.33
CA GLN A 93 10.17 5.65 -19.10
C GLN A 93 11.30 5.48 -18.07
N LYS A 94 11.03 4.77 -16.96
CA LYS A 94 12.05 4.46 -15.95
C LYS A 94 13.20 3.63 -16.55
N ARG A 95 12.88 2.61 -17.35
CA ARG A 95 13.89 1.77 -18.02
C ARG A 95 14.77 2.61 -18.96
N GLU A 96 14.20 3.49 -19.77
CA GLU A 96 14.98 4.36 -20.67
C GLU A 96 15.87 5.35 -19.90
N MET A 97 15.37 5.96 -18.82
CA MET A 97 16.18 6.85 -17.99
C MET A 97 17.35 6.13 -17.30
N THR A 98 17.15 4.89 -16.84
CA THR A 98 18.23 4.08 -16.27
C THR A 98 19.30 3.73 -17.31
N LYS A 99 18.92 3.40 -18.55
CA LYS A 99 19.88 3.15 -19.64
C LYS A 99 20.69 4.42 -20.00
N ALA A 100 20.02 5.57 -20.10
CA ALA A 100 20.67 6.84 -20.39
C ALA A 100 21.64 7.28 -19.27
N THR A 101 21.32 6.97 -18.01
CA THR A 101 22.20 7.24 -16.87
C THR A 101 23.39 6.27 -16.84
N THR A 102 23.17 4.98 -17.09
CA THR A 102 24.25 3.98 -17.18
C THR A 102 25.23 4.28 -18.32
N ASN A 103 24.74 4.73 -19.49
CA ASN A 103 25.60 5.14 -20.60
C ASN A 103 26.42 6.41 -20.33
N LYS A 104 25.97 7.29 -19.42
CA LYS A 104 26.73 8.52 -19.05
C LYS A 104 27.80 8.30 -17.99
N VAL A 105 27.80 7.17 -17.28
CA VAL A 105 28.80 6.84 -16.23
C VAL A 105 30.00 6.04 -16.79
N GLN A 106 30.05 5.76 -18.09
CA GLN A 106 31.19 5.07 -18.74
C GLN A 106 32.38 5.97 -19.11
N VAL A 107 32.64 7.06 -18.36
CA VAL A 107 33.92 7.79 -18.46
C VAL A 107 34.44 8.08 -17.06
N GLN A 108 35.62 7.51 -16.76
CA GLN A 108 36.49 7.64 -15.57
C GLN A 108 36.28 6.64 -14.40
N GLY A 109 36.93 5.48 -14.55
CA GLY A 109 37.87 4.88 -13.58
C GLY A 109 37.43 4.71 -12.12
N MET A 110 36.88 3.54 -11.79
CA MET A 110 36.91 3.04 -10.42
C MET A 110 38.30 2.44 -10.13
N PRO A 111 39.03 2.87 -9.09
CA PRO A 111 40.25 2.16 -8.69
C PRO A 111 39.86 0.74 -8.24
N LYS A 112 40.45 -0.26 -8.89
CA LYS A 112 40.38 -1.67 -8.49
C LYS A 112 41.03 -1.80 -7.11
N LEU A 113 40.23 -1.82 -6.04
CA LEU A 113 40.70 -2.20 -4.72
C LEU A 113 41.10 -3.68 -4.77
N GLU A 114 42.41 -3.90 -4.83
CA GLU A 114 43.04 -5.20 -4.70
C GLU A 114 42.76 -5.74 -3.30
N VAL A 115 41.94 -6.78 -3.20
CA VAL A 115 41.59 -7.42 -1.93
C VAL A 115 42.78 -8.24 -1.48
N ALA A 116 43.61 -7.66 -0.63
CA ALA A 116 44.61 -8.41 0.13
C ALA A 116 43.88 -9.42 1.04
N ALA A 117 44.29 -10.68 0.93
CA ALA A 117 43.73 -11.81 1.67
C ALA A 117 43.81 -11.55 3.19
N GLY A 118 42.66 -11.43 3.83
CA GLY A 118 42.53 -11.29 5.27
C GLY A 118 41.18 -11.83 5.73
N GLN A 119 41.14 -13.12 6.06
CA GLN A 119 39.96 -13.84 6.54
C GLN A 119 39.33 -13.15 7.77
N ARG A 120 38.09 -12.64 7.64
CA ARG A 120 37.13 -12.58 8.76
C ARG A 120 35.72 -12.85 8.25
N LYS A 121 35.19 -14.01 8.63
CA LYS A 121 33.82 -14.47 8.35
C LYS A 121 32.83 -13.55 9.07
N PHE A 122 31.92 -12.91 8.36
CA PHE A 122 30.74 -12.26 8.96
C PHE A 122 29.56 -13.24 8.93
N HIS A 123 29.00 -13.55 10.09
CA HIS A 123 27.74 -14.29 10.26
C HIS A 123 26.58 -13.28 10.44
N PRO A 124 25.44 -13.42 9.72
CA PRO A 124 24.29 -12.56 9.94
C PRO A 124 23.26 -13.25 10.86
N TYR A 125 23.12 -12.75 12.09
CA TYR A 125 21.92 -12.66 12.95
C TYR A 125 22.31 -12.75 14.44
N ALA A 126 22.16 -11.65 15.19
CA ALA A 126 21.99 -11.69 16.64
C ALA A 126 21.15 -10.49 17.10
N MET A 127 20.08 -10.80 17.82
CA MET A 127 18.98 -9.94 18.26
C MET A 127 19.43 -8.85 19.24
N ALA A 128 18.91 -7.63 19.06
CA ALA A 128 19.05 -6.55 20.04
C ALA A 128 18.27 -6.88 21.32
N THR A 129 18.98 -7.15 22.42
CA THR A 129 18.42 -7.14 23.77
C THR A 129 19.25 -6.24 24.69
N SER A 130 18.55 -5.24 25.24
CA SER A 130 18.74 -4.61 26.56
C SER A 130 20.02 -3.82 26.84
N LEU A 131 19.85 -2.53 27.18
CA LEU A 131 20.81 -1.78 28.01
C LEU A 131 20.17 -1.45 29.37
N ARG A 132 20.93 -1.79 30.42
CA ARG A 132 20.60 -1.72 31.85
C ARG A 132 20.89 -0.36 32.48
N LYS A 133 20.07 -0.07 33.50
CA LYS A 133 20.36 0.49 34.84
C LYS A 133 21.14 1.82 34.96
N GLY A 134 20.45 2.82 35.51
CA GLY A 134 21.02 3.88 36.35
C GLY A 134 20.47 3.76 37.77
N PHE A 135 21.36 3.57 38.73
CA PHE A 135 21.17 3.53 40.18
C PHE A 135 21.61 4.88 40.75
N GLN A 136 20.79 5.55 41.57
CA GLN A 136 21.20 6.27 42.78
C GLN A 136 19.98 6.55 43.67
N ARG A 137 20.08 6.15 44.95
CA ARG A 137 19.23 6.58 46.07
C ARG A 137 19.87 7.83 46.67
N ASN A 138 19.08 8.78 47.15
CA ASN A 138 19.55 9.66 48.23
C ASN A 138 18.39 10.06 49.15
N SER A 139 18.70 9.93 50.44
CA SER A 139 18.13 10.51 51.68
C SER A 139 16.63 10.56 51.90
#